data_AF-A0A4V5UX59-F1
#
_entry.id   AF-A0A4V5UX59-F1
#
_cell.length_a   1.000
_cell.length_b   1.000
_cell.length_c   1.000
_cell.angle_alpha   90.00
_cell.angle_beta   90.00
_cell.angle_gamma   90.00
#
_symmetry.space_group_name_H-M   'P 1'
#
loop_
_entity.id
_entity.type
_entity.pdbx_description
1 polymer ?
#
loop_
_entity_poly.entity_id
_entity_poly.type
_entity_poly.pdbx_seq_one_letter_code
_entity_poly.pdbx_strand_id
1 'polypeptide(L)'
;MRDNGLTAASYTSLGGIDPLVAQPVLDALAAAGIAAYCENQSEARTPEEAEEPVRIPVGYDEIFVDAAAVDEARPLIDRSTEDAEWESLVQQFSQPSAPGHDGGEDPVPRWPASEDVDDKYEPLIDVPTGLTVEETPAADEEDVKPKRKDDDPHDHFVPPEPPRGPRLDWITRLAWLGLLGGPLLLIAAAVLDFGTGRITTLAVAGFIGGFLTLVFRMKDRLPPGDGGDDGAVV
;
A
#
# COMPACT_ATOMS: atom_id res chain seq x y z
N MET A 1 -5.29 18.39 -28.12
CA MET A 1 -6.20 18.94 -27.07
C MET A 1 -7.39 18.01 -26.86
N ARG A 2 -7.70 17.64 -25.62
CA ARG A 2 -8.89 16.86 -25.22
C ARG A 2 -9.74 17.75 -24.31
N ASP A 3 -11.02 17.94 -24.60
CA ASP A 3 -11.91 18.79 -23.79
C ASP A 3 -13.14 18.02 -23.31
N ASN A 4 -13.84 18.58 -22.33
CA ASN A 4 -15.02 17.97 -21.72
C ASN A 4 -16.36 18.54 -22.25
N GLY A 5 -16.33 19.24 -23.39
CA GLY A 5 -17.51 19.78 -24.07
C GLY A 5 -18.13 21.03 -23.43
N LEU A 6 -17.59 21.51 -22.30
CA LEU A 6 -18.02 22.73 -21.62
C LEU A 6 -17.05 23.88 -21.94
N THR A 7 -17.54 25.11 -21.84
CA THR A 7 -16.72 26.31 -22.09
C THR A 7 -16.80 27.29 -20.92
N ALA A 8 -15.66 27.88 -20.56
CA ALA A 8 -15.53 28.91 -19.54
C ALA A 8 -15.00 30.24 -20.12
N ALA A 9 -15.19 31.33 -19.37
CA ALA A 9 -14.71 32.65 -19.74
C ALA A 9 -13.17 32.78 -19.65
N SER A 10 -12.56 32.01 -18.74
CA SER A 10 -11.12 31.99 -18.50
C SER A 10 -10.70 30.66 -17.91
N TYR A 11 -9.52 30.19 -18.29
CA TYR A 11 -8.97 28.93 -17.80
C TYR A 11 -7.69 29.17 -16.99
N THR A 12 -7.40 28.24 -16.08
CA THR A 12 -6.19 28.23 -15.26
C THR A 12 -5.60 26.82 -15.25
N SER A 13 -4.27 26.73 -15.40
CA SER A 13 -3.55 25.46 -15.29
C SER A 13 -3.52 24.98 -13.84
N LEU A 14 -3.84 23.69 -13.64
CA LEU A 14 -3.67 23.00 -12.36
C LEU A 14 -2.49 22.02 -12.34
N GLY A 15 -1.69 21.99 -13.40
CA GLY A 15 -0.47 21.17 -13.49
C GLY A 15 -0.62 19.93 -14.38
N GLY A 16 0.27 18.97 -14.15
CA GLY A 16 0.37 17.74 -14.95
C GLY A 16 -0.61 16.66 -14.53
N ILE A 17 -1.21 15.97 -15.50
CA ILE A 17 -2.08 14.81 -15.34
C ILE A 17 -1.60 13.65 -16.22
N ASP A 18 -1.72 12.41 -15.75
CA ASP A 18 -1.38 11.25 -16.57
C ASP A 18 -2.36 11.15 -17.77
N PRO A 19 -1.87 11.00 -19.02
CA PRO A 19 -2.73 10.89 -20.20
C PRO A 19 -3.72 9.72 -20.18
N LEU A 20 -3.47 8.68 -19.36
CA LEU A 20 -4.34 7.51 -19.18
C LEU A 20 -5.57 7.83 -18.31
N VAL A 21 -5.42 8.71 -17.31
CA VAL A 21 -6.51 9.11 -16.39
C VAL A 21 -7.18 10.42 -16.80
N ALA A 22 -6.59 11.15 -17.76
CA ALA A 22 -7.09 12.44 -18.22
C ALA A 22 -8.56 12.41 -18.68
N GLN A 23 -9.00 11.35 -19.39
CA GLN A 23 -10.38 11.28 -19.88
C GLN A 23 -11.40 11.07 -18.74
N PRO A 24 -11.25 10.08 -17.84
CA PRO A 24 -12.11 9.95 -16.65
C PRO A 24 -12.21 11.24 -15.81
N VAL A 25 -11.09 11.95 -15.64
CA VAL A 25 -11.07 13.21 -14.89
C VAL A 25 -11.86 14.32 -15.61
N LEU A 26 -11.73 14.43 -16.94
CA LEU A 26 -12.52 15.37 -17.74
C LEU A 26 -14.02 15.06 -17.67
N ASP A 27 -14.38 13.78 -17.69
CA ASP A 27 -15.78 13.31 -17.57
C ASP A 27 -16.36 13.64 -16.18
N ALA A 28 -15.56 13.45 -15.12
CA ALA A 28 -15.95 13.83 -13.76
C ALA A 28 -16.16 15.35 -13.61
N LEU A 29 -15.27 16.16 -14.19
CA LEU A 29 -15.40 17.63 -14.21
C LEU A 29 -16.64 18.07 -15.02
N ALA A 30 -16.92 17.42 -16.15
CA ALA A 30 -18.14 17.69 -16.92
C ALA A 30 -19.41 17.36 -16.14
N ALA A 31 -19.42 16.25 -15.40
CA ALA A 31 -20.53 15.87 -14.53
C ALA A 31 -20.79 16.89 -13.40
N ALA A 32 -19.72 17.55 -12.93
CA ALA A 32 -19.82 18.66 -11.97
C ALA A 32 -20.14 20.02 -12.63
N GLY A 33 -20.23 20.08 -13.96
CA GLY A 33 -20.49 21.33 -14.70
C GLY A 33 -19.28 22.27 -14.79
N ILE A 34 -18.07 21.77 -14.54
CA ILE A 34 -16.83 22.54 -14.58
C ILE A 34 -16.19 22.38 -15.96
N ALA A 35 -15.99 23.49 -16.67
CA ALA A 35 -15.31 23.45 -17.97
C ALA A 35 -13.82 23.14 -17.80
N ALA A 36 -13.34 22.16 -18.55
CA ALA A 36 -11.95 21.71 -18.47
C ALA A 36 -11.45 21.12 -19.79
N TYR A 37 -10.15 21.22 -20.01
CA TYR A 37 -9.45 20.59 -21.12
C TYR A 37 -8.02 20.21 -20.74
N CYS A 38 -7.45 19.26 -21.48
CA CYS A 38 -6.06 18.85 -21.38
C CYS A 38 -5.32 19.16 -22.69
N GLU A 39 -4.12 19.73 -22.56
CA GLU A 39 -3.17 19.89 -23.65
C GLU A 39 -2.02 18.91 -23.50
N ASN A 40 -1.64 18.28 -24.61
CA ASN A 40 -0.45 17.44 -24.63
C ASN A 40 0.78 18.35 -24.72
N GLN A 41 1.75 18.16 -23.82
CA GLN A 41 3.03 18.89 -23.79
C GLN A 41 3.80 18.80 -25.13
N SER A 42 3.52 17.82 -26.00
CA SER A 42 4.13 17.77 -27.34
C SER A 42 3.56 18.80 -28.32
N GLU A 43 2.40 19.40 -28.02
CA GLU A 43 1.70 20.38 -28.87
C GLU A 43 1.70 21.83 -28.30
N ALA A 44 2.12 22.05 -27.04
CA ALA A 44 2.23 23.38 -26.41
C ALA A 44 3.72 23.76 -26.22
N ARG A 45 4.30 24.92 -26.63
CA ARG A 45 3.82 26.21 -27.17
C ARG A 45 5.05 26.92 -27.80
N THR A 46 4.83 27.80 -28.78
CA THR A 46 5.85 28.75 -29.30
C THR A 46 6.26 29.75 -28.18
N PRO A 47 7.51 30.26 -28.14
CA PRO A 47 8.15 30.78 -26.90
C PRO A 47 7.61 32.09 -26.27
N GLU A 48 6.45 32.63 -26.65
CA GLU A 48 6.12 34.04 -26.38
C GLU A 48 5.17 34.32 -25.19
N GLU A 49 4.54 33.32 -24.54
CA GLU A 49 3.58 33.58 -23.44
C GLU A 49 3.68 32.58 -22.28
N ALA A 50 4.71 32.64 -21.43
CA ALA A 50 4.68 31.93 -20.15
C ALA A 50 5.41 32.72 -19.04
N GLU A 51 4.62 33.28 -18.12
CA GLU A 51 5.09 33.60 -16.76
C GLU A 51 5.31 32.26 -16.03
N GLU A 52 6.55 32.07 -15.56
CA GLU A 52 7.11 30.96 -14.76
C GLU A 52 6.66 29.50 -15.07
N PRO A 53 7.56 28.63 -15.59
CA PRO A 53 7.17 27.28 -15.98
C PRO A 53 6.93 26.39 -14.75
N VAL A 54 5.69 25.93 -14.57
CA VAL A 54 5.40 24.73 -13.79
C VAL A 54 6.13 23.58 -14.47
N ARG A 55 7.14 23.01 -13.80
CA ARG A 55 7.91 21.88 -14.33
C ARG A 55 7.09 20.60 -14.24
N ILE A 56 6.28 20.36 -15.26
CA ILE A 56 5.53 19.13 -15.45
C ILE A 56 6.49 18.02 -15.95
N PRO A 57 6.45 16.79 -15.40
CA PRO A 57 7.27 15.69 -15.90
C PRO A 57 6.98 15.36 -17.36
N VAL A 58 8.01 14.91 -18.09
CA VAL A 58 7.87 14.50 -19.50
C VAL A 58 6.85 13.36 -19.62
N GLY A 59 5.88 13.51 -20.52
CA GLY A 59 4.85 12.49 -20.79
C GLY A 59 3.52 12.70 -20.07
N TYR A 60 3.38 13.77 -19.27
CA TYR A 60 2.10 14.19 -18.68
C TYR A 60 1.40 15.20 -19.57
N ASP A 61 0.07 15.18 -19.60
CA ASP A 61 -0.74 16.24 -20.19
C ASP A 61 -0.87 17.39 -19.16
N GLU A 62 -1.08 18.62 -19.61
CA GLU A 62 -1.38 19.76 -18.74
C GLU A 62 -2.89 19.98 -18.69
N ILE A 63 -3.47 20.03 -17.49
CA ILE A 63 -4.91 20.22 -17.28
C ILE A 63 -5.25 21.67 -16.97
N PHE A 64 -6.23 22.19 -17.69
CA PHE A 64 -6.78 23.53 -17.56
C PHE A 64 -8.25 23.45 -17.15
N VAL A 65 -8.65 24.23 -16.15
CA VAL A 65 -10.03 24.30 -15.66
C VAL A 65 -10.54 25.73 -15.60
N ASP A 66 -11.86 25.92 -15.51
CA ASP A 66 -12.47 27.23 -15.26
C ASP A 66 -11.83 27.92 -14.05
N ALA A 67 -11.28 29.11 -14.27
CA ALA A 67 -10.60 29.89 -13.24
C ALA A 67 -11.54 30.24 -12.05
N ALA A 68 -12.85 30.29 -12.27
CA ALA A 68 -13.83 30.55 -11.22
C ALA A 68 -14.13 29.32 -10.34
N ALA A 69 -13.80 28.11 -10.81
CA ALA A 69 -14.17 26.84 -10.17
C ALA A 69 -12.95 26.04 -9.66
N VAL A 70 -11.77 26.66 -9.57
CA VAL A 70 -10.51 25.99 -9.17
C VAL A 70 -10.62 25.29 -7.81
N ASP A 71 -11.25 25.92 -6.83
CA ASP A 71 -11.38 25.36 -5.48
C ASP A 71 -12.30 24.14 -5.43
N GLU A 72 -13.27 24.05 -6.33
CA GLU A 72 -14.17 22.89 -6.49
C GLU A 72 -13.53 21.80 -7.37
N ALA A 73 -12.78 22.20 -8.41
CA ALA A 73 -12.15 21.31 -9.36
C ALA A 73 -11.03 20.48 -8.72
N ARG A 74 -10.20 21.08 -7.86
CA ARG A 74 -9.02 20.41 -7.28
C ARG A 74 -9.35 19.14 -6.48
N PRO A 75 -10.28 19.13 -5.50
CA PRO A 75 -10.64 17.90 -4.81
C PRO A 75 -11.36 16.88 -5.70
N LEU A 76 -12.01 17.32 -6.78
CA LEU A 76 -12.67 16.43 -7.74
C LEU A 76 -11.64 15.73 -8.64
N ILE A 77 -10.62 16.45 -9.11
CA ILE A 77 -9.50 15.90 -9.88
C ILE A 77 -8.76 14.85 -9.05
N ASP A 78 -8.47 15.15 -7.78
CA ASP A 78 -7.76 14.22 -6.87
C ASP A 78 -8.52 12.89 -6.74
N ARG A 79 -9.82 12.96 -6.38
CA ARG A 79 -10.67 11.77 -6.25
C ARG A 79 -10.83 11.01 -7.57
N SER A 80 -11.13 11.71 -8.66
CA SER A 80 -11.35 11.04 -9.96
C SER A 80 -10.07 10.45 -10.54
N THR A 81 -8.90 10.99 -10.20
CA THR A 81 -7.61 10.39 -10.54
C THR A 81 -7.42 9.08 -9.78
N GLU A 82 -7.61 9.08 -8.45
CA GLU A 82 -7.51 7.87 -7.64
C GLU A 82 -8.51 6.79 -8.08
N ASP A 83 -9.76 7.16 -8.34
CA ASP A 83 -10.81 6.26 -8.81
C ASP A 83 -10.43 5.62 -10.17
N ALA A 84 -9.90 6.41 -11.10
CA ALA A 84 -9.47 5.93 -12.42
C ALA A 84 -8.23 5.02 -12.34
N GLU A 85 -7.27 5.34 -11.47
CA GLU A 85 -6.10 4.50 -11.22
C GLU A 85 -6.53 3.15 -10.61
N TRP A 86 -7.46 3.18 -9.64
CA TRP A 86 -8.00 1.96 -9.04
C TRP A 86 -8.79 1.12 -10.04
N GLU A 87 -9.64 1.73 -10.86
CA GLU A 87 -10.39 1.05 -11.91
C GLU A 87 -9.46 0.36 -12.92
N SER A 88 -8.37 1.03 -13.32
CA SER A 88 -7.34 0.44 -14.19
C SER A 88 -6.69 -0.79 -13.56
N LEU A 89 -6.34 -0.72 -12.26
CA LEU A 89 -5.79 -1.86 -11.53
C LEU A 89 -6.78 -3.02 -11.46
N VAL A 90 -8.06 -2.75 -11.19
CA VAL A 90 -9.11 -3.77 -11.14
C VAL A 90 -9.34 -4.40 -12.52
N GLN A 91 -9.34 -3.59 -13.57
CA GLN A 91 -9.48 -4.08 -14.93
C GLN A 91 -8.31 -4.98 -15.30
N GLN A 92 -7.07 -4.56 -15.02
CA GLN A 92 -5.87 -5.38 -15.26
C GLN A 92 -5.91 -6.67 -14.43
N PHE A 93 -6.32 -6.59 -13.17
CA PHE A 93 -6.49 -7.76 -12.32
C PHE A 93 -7.54 -8.73 -12.89
N SER A 94 -8.63 -8.21 -13.45
CA SER A 94 -9.72 -9.01 -14.01
C SER A 94 -9.42 -9.56 -15.41
N GLN A 95 -8.39 -9.06 -16.10
CA GLN A 95 -8.01 -9.59 -17.42
C GLN A 95 -7.50 -11.03 -17.31
N PRO A 96 -7.94 -11.94 -18.20
CA PRO A 96 -7.48 -13.34 -18.20
C PRO A 96 -5.95 -13.41 -18.28
N SER A 97 -5.31 -14.12 -17.34
CA SER A 97 -3.84 -14.27 -17.33
C SER A 97 -3.34 -15.06 -18.56
N ALA A 98 -4.17 -15.93 -19.13
CA ALA A 98 -3.91 -16.73 -20.33
C ALA A 98 -5.22 -17.26 -20.94
N PRO A 99 -5.24 -17.69 -22.22
CA PRO A 99 -6.39 -18.41 -22.78
C PRO A 99 -6.69 -19.68 -21.96
N GLY A 100 -7.92 -19.81 -21.44
CA GLY A 100 -8.38 -20.95 -20.62
C GLY A 100 -8.27 -20.77 -19.11
N HIS A 101 -7.90 -19.57 -18.62
CA HIS A 101 -7.78 -19.26 -17.19
C HIS A 101 -9.12 -18.85 -16.54
N ASP A 102 -10.17 -18.63 -17.34
CA ASP A 102 -11.53 -18.34 -16.91
C ASP A 102 -12.58 -18.97 -17.84
N GLY A 103 -13.52 -19.73 -17.27
CA GLY A 103 -14.74 -20.18 -17.97
C GLY A 103 -14.62 -21.34 -18.98
N GLY A 104 -13.50 -22.08 -19.01
CA GLY A 104 -13.36 -23.33 -19.77
C GLY A 104 -13.89 -24.57 -19.05
N GLU A 105 -13.85 -25.74 -19.69
CA GLU A 105 -14.21 -27.04 -19.06
C GLU A 105 -13.26 -27.43 -17.91
N ASP A 106 -12.07 -26.83 -17.83
CA ASP A 106 -11.06 -27.06 -16.79
C ASP A 106 -10.29 -25.73 -16.50
N PRO A 107 -10.91 -24.76 -15.81
CA PRO A 107 -10.29 -23.47 -15.54
C PRO A 107 -9.14 -23.67 -14.54
N VAL A 108 -7.91 -23.35 -14.94
CA VAL A 108 -6.79 -23.30 -13.99
C VAL A 108 -6.94 -22.02 -13.18
N PRO A 109 -7.16 -22.07 -11.85
CA PRO A 109 -7.33 -20.86 -11.05
C PRO A 109 -6.03 -20.03 -11.01
N ARG A 110 -6.14 -18.73 -10.72
CA ARG A 110 -4.99 -17.82 -10.55
C ARG A 110 -4.16 -18.13 -9.29
N TRP A 111 -4.66 -19.02 -8.45
CA TRP A 111 -4.10 -19.40 -7.17
C TRP A 111 -4.02 -20.94 -7.11
N PRO A 112 -3.09 -21.53 -6.33
CA PRO A 112 -2.96 -22.99 -6.27
C PRO A 112 -4.27 -23.67 -5.86
N ALA A 113 -4.73 -24.64 -6.65
CA ALA A 113 -5.95 -25.41 -6.35
C ALA A 113 -5.90 -26.17 -5.00
N SER A 114 -4.71 -26.34 -4.41
CA SER A 114 -4.55 -26.87 -3.06
C SER A 114 -5.01 -25.93 -1.95
N GLU A 115 -5.12 -24.64 -2.25
CA GLU A 115 -5.64 -23.62 -1.33
C GLU A 115 -7.10 -23.25 -1.63
N ASP A 116 -7.71 -23.83 -2.68
CA ASP A 116 -9.14 -23.69 -2.89
C ASP A 116 -9.90 -24.41 -1.76
N VAL A 117 -10.71 -23.64 -1.06
CA VAL A 117 -11.58 -24.13 -0.01
C VAL A 117 -12.91 -24.51 -0.65
N ASP A 118 -13.39 -25.71 -0.39
CA ASP A 118 -14.72 -26.16 -0.83
C ASP A 118 -15.79 -25.24 -0.22
N ASP A 119 -16.81 -24.84 -0.99
CA ASP A 119 -17.91 -23.95 -0.56
C ASP A 119 -18.66 -24.51 0.68
N LYS A 120 -18.47 -25.81 0.96
CA LYS A 120 -18.99 -26.50 2.14
C LYS A 120 -18.12 -26.37 3.41
N TYR A 121 -17.08 -25.54 3.40
CA TYR A 121 -16.21 -25.39 4.55
C TYR A 121 -16.89 -24.62 5.69
N GLU A 122 -17.30 -25.35 6.73
CA GLU A 122 -17.61 -24.74 8.02
C GLU A 122 -16.28 -24.38 8.71
N PRO A 123 -16.06 -23.10 9.06
CA PRO A 123 -14.82 -22.71 9.71
C PRO A 123 -14.63 -23.48 11.01
N LEU A 124 -13.52 -24.22 11.13
CA LEU A 124 -13.15 -24.95 12.35
C LEU A 124 -12.85 -24.02 13.54
N ILE A 125 -12.71 -22.72 13.27
CA ILE A 125 -12.49 -21.66 14.25
C ILE A 125 -13.78 -20.86 14.36
N ASP A 126 -14.24 -20.62 15.60
CA ASP A 126 -15.34 -19.71 15.90
C ASP A 126 -14.94 -18.28 15.46
N VAL A 127 -15.27 -17.94 14.22
CA VAL A 127 -15.15 -16.57 13.73
C VAL A 127 -16.21 -15.73 14.42
N PRO A 128 -15.86 -14.59 15.03
CA PRO A 128 -16.85 -13.73 15.66
C PRO A 128 -17.90 -13.31 14.62
N THR A 129 -19.18 -13.45 14.99
CA THR A 129 -20.40 -13.37 14.16
C THR A 129 -20.54 -12.10 13.29
N GLY A 130 -19.64 -11.12 13.40
CA GLY A 130 -19.63 -9.90 12.59
C GLY A 130 -18.78 -9.96 11.31
N LEU A 131 -18.06 -11.07 11.04
CA LEU A 131 -17.21 -11.22 9.85
C LEU A 131 -17.72 -12.23 8.82
N THR A 132 -18.84 -12.91 9.09
CA THR A 132 -19.47 -13.83 8.15
C THR A 132 -20.45 -13.06 7.27
N VAL A 133 -20.24 -13.10 5.96
CA VAL A 133 -21.22 -12.64 4.98
C VAL A 133 -22.36 -13.67 5.00
N GLU A 134 -23.48 -13.34 5.65
CA GLU A 134 -24.66 -14.20 5.63
C GLU A 134 -25.36 -14.11 4.27
N GLU A 135 -25.13 -15.10 3.40
CA GLU A 135 -26.11 -15.45 2.38
C GLU A 135 -27.22 -16.28 3.05
N THR A 136 -28.39 -15.66 3.21
CA THR A 136 -29.59 -16.28 3.79
C THR A 136 -29.94 -17.62 3.12
N PRO A 137 -30.06 -18.75 3.87
CA PRO A 137 -30.55 -20.00 3.31
C PRO A 137 -32.07 -20.07 3.43
N ALA A 138 -32.72 -20.55 2.35
CA ALA A 138 -34.09 -21.01 2.41
C ALA A 138 -34.13 -22.50 2.81
N ALA A 139 -35.08 -22.81 3.70
CA ALA A 139 -35.65 -24.12 4.01
C ALA A 139 -34.82 -25.09 4.89
N ASP A 140 -35.15 -25.08 6.18
CA ASP A 140 -35.73 -26.20 6.92
C ASP A 140 -35.24 -27.62 6.56
N GLU A 141 -33.97 -27.93 6.85
CA GLU A 141 -33.56 -29.31 7.10
C GLU A 141 -33.12 -29.41 8.57
N GLU A 142 -33.70 -30.34 9.34
CA GLU A 142 -33.31 -30.60 10.72
C GLU A 142 -31.80 -30.87 10.77
N ASP A 143 -31.07 -29.91 11.35
CA ASP A 143 -29.63 -29.91 11.55
C ASP A 143 -29.22 -31.08 12.47
N VAL A 144 -29.11 -32.27 11.89
CA VAL A 144 -28.47 -33.42 12.53
C VAL A 144 -26.97 -33.15 12.46
N LYS A 145 -26.47 -32.34 13.40
CA LYS A 145 -25.05 -32.13 13.59
C LYS A 145 -24.36 -33.51 13.62
N PRO A 146 -23.44 -33.81 12.70
CA PRO A 146 -22.72 -35.07 12.73
C PRO A 146 -22.04 -35.17 14.09
N LYS A 147 -22.19 -36.33 14.77
CA LYS A 147 -21.49 -36.58 16.03
C LYS A 147 -20.00 -36.36 15.80
N ARG A 148 -19.45 -35.31 16.42
CA ARG A 148 -18.01 -35.03 16.49
C ARG A 148 -17.34 -36.35 16.86
N LYS A 149 -16.39 -36.82 16.03
CA LYS A 149 -15.57 -37.98 16.41
C LYS A 149 -14.93 -37.65 17.75
N ASP A 150 -14.95 -38.60 18.68
CA ASP A 150 -14.30 -38.42 19.98
C ASP A 150 -12.87 -37.95 19.72
N ASP A 151 -12.49 -36.80 20.29
CA ASP A 151 -11.14 -36.22 20.13
C ASP A 151 -10.12 -37.28 20.54
N ASP A 152 -9.36 -37.83 19.58
CA ASP A 152 -8.30 -38.78 19.89
C ASP A 152 -7.25 -38.02 20.72
N PRO A 153 -7.00 -38.39 21.98
CA PRO A 153 -6.03 -37.70 22.83
C PRO A 153 -4.60 -37.76 22.27
N HIS A 154 -4.36 -38.57 21.24
CA HIS A 154 -3.09 -38.67 20.53
C HIS A 154 -2.96 -37.78 19.29
N ASP A 155 -4.05 -37.17 18.79
CA ASP A 155 -4.02 -36.26 17.63
C ASP A 155 -3.79 -34.78 18.00
N HIS A 156 -3.69 -34.47 19.30
CA HIS A 156 -3.40 -33.11 19.77
C HIS A 156 -1.89 -32.89 19.90
N PHE A 157 -1.27 -32.31 18.86
CA PHE A 157 0.10 -31.82 18.97
C PHE A 157 0.18 -30.68 19.98
N VAL A 158 0.79 -30.93 21.14
CA VAL A 158 1.19 -29.87 22.09
C VAL A 158 2.58 -29.42 21.68
N PRO A 159 2.75 -28.19 21.16
CA PRO A 159 4.08 -27.67 20.86
C PRO A 159 4.94 -27.74 22.12
N PRO A 160 6.19 -28.22 22.03
CA PRO A 160 7.08 -28.18 23.17
C PRO A 160 7.22 -26.74 23.66
N GLU A 161 7.37 -26.54 24.97
CA GLU A 161 7.57 -25.19 25.51
C GLU A 161 8.77 -24.53 24.80
N PRO A 162 8.62 -23.29 24.31
CA PRO A 162 9.69 -22.64 23.58
C PRO A 162 10.93 -22.50 24.49
N PRO A 163 12.14 -22.69 23.94
CA PRO A 163 13.36 -22.50 24.71
C PRO A 163 13.40 -21.07 25.27
N ARG A 164 13.99 -20.91 26.46
CA ARG A 164 14.10 -19.59 27.10
C ARG A 164 14.80 -18.61 26.16
N GLY A 165 14.18 -17.44 25.97
CA GLY A 165 14.70 -16.40 25.11
C GLY A 165 16.13 -15.97 25.47
N PRO A 166 16.92 -15.50 24.49
CA PRO A 166 18.30 -15.07 24.72
C PRO A 166 18.35 -13.91 25.72
N ARG A 167 19.30 -13.97 26.66
CA ARG A 167 19.53 -12.86 27.59
C ARG A 167 20.21 -11.69 26.88
N LEU A 168 19.77 -10.47 27.17
CA LEU A 168 20.46 -9.26 26.71
C LEU A 168 21.81 -9.12 27.42
N ASP A 169 22.88 -9.23 26.62
CA ASP A 169 24.27 -8.92 26.98
C ASP A 169 24.44 -7.42 27.27
N TRP A 170 25.42 -7.04 28.10
CA TRP A 170 25.65 -5.66 28.51
C TRP A 170 26.00 -4.75 27.32
N ILE A 171 26.70 -5.28 26.32
CA ILE A 171 27.01 -4.58 25.06
C ILE A 171 25.71 -4.22 24.32
N THR A 172 24.77 -5.16 24.25
CA THR A 172 23.47 -4.93 23.59
C THR A 172 22.69 -3.85 24.33
N ARG A 173 22.72 -3.83 25.66
CA ARG A 173 22.06 -2.76 26.44
C ARG A 173 22.66 -1.39 26.18
N LEU A 174 24.00 -1.28 26.09
CA LEU A 174 24.66 -0.03 25.72
C LEU A 174 24.33 0.41 24.29
N ALA A 175 24.23 -0.54 23.36
CA ALA A 175 23.86 -0.24 21.98
C ALA A 175 22.44 0.33 21.88
N TRP A 176 21.48 -0.25 22.61
CA TRP A 176 20.12 0.28 22.73
C TRP A 176 20.09 1.64 23.43
N LEU A 177 20.93 1.85 24.45
CA LEU A 177 21.06 3.14 25.11
C LEU A 177 21.61 4.21 24.15
N GLY A 178 22.58 3.88 23.30
CA GLY A 178 23.05 4.81 22.26
C GLY A 178 21.98 5.08 21.22
N LEU A 179 21.31 4.02 20.73
CA LEU A 179 20.30 4.09 19.67
C LEU A 179 19.07 4.92 20.09
N LEU A 180 18.56 4.73 21.31
CA LEU A 180 17.40 5.49 21.81
C LEU A 180 17.82 6.75 22.53
N GLY A 181 18.92 6.71 23.28
CA GLY A 181 19.40 7.82 24.09
C GLY A 181 19.93 8.97 23.26
N GLY A 182 20.58 8.73 22.12
CA GLY A 182 21.04 9.80 21.22
C GLY A 182 19.89 10.69 20.72
N PRO A 183 18.87 10.13 20.03
CA PRO A 183 17.69 10.89 19.60
C PRO A 183 16.94 11.55 20.76
N LEU A 184 16.75 10.83 21.88
CA LEU A 184 16.08 11.38 23.06
C LEU A 184 16.84 12.57 23.65
N LEU A 185 18.18 12.51 23.69
CA LEU A 185 19.03 13.60 24.16
C LEU A 185 18.94 14.82 23.23
N LEU A 186 18.86 14.62 21.91
CA LEU A 186 18.66 15.72 20.95
C LEU A 186 17.30 16.40 21.15
N ILE A 187 16.24 15.61 21.33
CA ILE A 187 14.90 16.14 21.62
C ILE A 187 14.92 16.93 22.94
N ALA A 188 15.51 16.37 24.00
CA ALA A 188 15.62 17.06 25.29
C ALA A 188 16.44 18.35 25.19
N ALA A 189 17.57 18.33 24.47
CA ALA A 189 18.39 19.52 24.24
C ALA A 189 17.66 20.62 23.47
N ALA A 190 16.79 20.25 22.53
CA ALA A 190 15.96 21.18 21.77
C ALA A 190 14.83 21.78 22.62
N VAL A 191 14.15 20.96 23.45
CA VAL A 191 13.03 21.42 24.28
C VAL A 191 13.49 22.29 25.45
N LEU A 192 14.64 21.96 26.05
CA LEU A 192 15.16 22.63 27.25
C LEU A 192 16.29 23.62 26.95
N ASP A 193 16.57 23.88 25.67
CA ASP A 193 17.54 24.86 25.16
C ASP A 193 18.96 24.77 25.77
N PHE A 194 19.43 23.56 26.08
CA PHE A 194 20.77 23.34 26.66
C PHE A 194 21.77 22.71 25.67
N GLY A 195 21.41 22.61 24.39
CA GLY A 195 22.19 21.95 23.34
C GLY A 195 23.49 22.66 22.97
N THR A 196 24.52 22.55 23.80
CA THR A 196 25.88 22.94 23.40
C THR A 196 26.38 22.02 22.28
N GLY A 197 27.26 22.52 21.40
CA GLY A 197 27.79 21.72 20.28
C GLY A 197 28.37 20.36 20.70
N ARG A 198 28.95 20.27 21.91
CA ARG A 198 29.47 19.02 22.49
C ARG A 198 28.38 17.99 22.79
N ILE A 199 27.22 18.43 23.29
CA ILE A 199 26.08 17.56 23.60
C ILE A 199 25.49 17.01 22.30
N THR A 200 25.34 17.86 21.28
CA THR A 200 24.89 17.44 19.95
C THR A 200 25.85 16.42 19.34
N THR A 201 27.17 16.65 19.40
CA THR A 201 28.17 15.70 18.91
C THR A 201 28.11 14.37 19.66
N LEU A 202 27.99 14.37 21.00
CA LEU A 202 27.86 13.15 21.79
C LEU A 202 26.58 12.37 21.47
N ALA A 203 25.45 13.06 21.26
CA ALA A 203 24.19 12.43 20.92
C ALA A 203 24.26 11.71 19.57
N VAL A 204 24.80 12.40 18.55
CA VAL A 204 24.96 11.84 17.20
C VAL A 204 25.97 10.69 17.18
N ALA A 205 27.14 10.86 17.82
CA ALA A 205 28.14 9.81 17.91
C ALA A 205 27.63 8.58 18.68
N GLY A 206 26.89 8.79 19.77
CA GLY A 206 26.25 7.72 20.54
C GLY A 206 25.17 6.96 19.75
N PHE A 207 24.34 7.68 18.99
CA PHE A 207 23.34 7.09 18.10
C PHE A 207 23.99 6.21 17.03
N ILE A 208 24.97 6.74 16.29
CA ILE A 208 25.67 6.02 15.22
C ILE A 208 26.41 4.81 15.80
N GLY A 209 27.12 4.98 16.92
CA GLY A 209 27.84 3.89 17.58
C GLY A 209 26.90 2.78 18.05
N GLY A 210 25.76 3.12 18.64
CA GLY A 210 24.74 2.17 19.07
C GLY A 210 24.15 1.40 17.89
N PHE A 211 23.76 2.10 16.82
CA PHE A 211 23.21 1.51 15.61
C PHE A 211 24.19 0.54 14.93
N LEU A 212 25.44 0.99 14.68
CA LEU A 212 26.45 0.15 14.04
C LEU A 212 26.76 -1.11 14.88
N THR A 213 26.80 -0.99 16.20
CA THR A 213 27.01 -2.13 17.10
C THR A 213 25.90 -3.18 16.96
N LEU A 214 24.64 -2.76 16.82
CA LEU A 214 23.50 -3.65 16.60
C LEU A 214 23.60 -4.37 15.26
N VAL A 215 23.85 -3.63 14.18
CA VAL A 215 23.94 -4.19 12.81
C VAL A 215 25.04 -5.23 12.71
N PHE A 216 26.24 -4.93 13.20
CA PHE A 216 27.35 -5.89 13.15
C PHE A 216 27.02 -7.16 13.94
N ARG A 217 26.39 -7.02 15.11
CA ARG A 217 26.03 -8.17 15.94
C ARG A 217 24.87 -8.98 15.37
N MET A 218 23.98 -8.39 14.58
CA MET A 218 22.95 -9.16 13.85
C MET A 218 23.59 -10.08 12.81
N LYS A 219 24.63 -9.61 12.11
CA LYS A 219 25.35 -10.40 11.10
C LYS A 219 26.05 -11.62 11.67
N ASP A 220 26.49 -11.56 12.92
CA ASP A 220 27.21 -12.65 13.59
C ASP A 220 26.29 -13.77 14.14
N ARG A 221 24.96 -13.57 14.14
CA ARG A 221 23.98 -14.54 14.66
C ARG A 221 23.41 -15.49 13.61
N LEU A 222 23.72 -15.27 12.33
CA LEU A 222 23.25 -16.16 11.28
C LEU A 222 24.09 -17.45 11.29
N PRO A 223 23.47 -18.64 11.42
CA PRO A 223 24.21 -19.89 11.32
C PRO A 223 24.92 -19.98 9.96
N PRO A 224 26.18 -20.44 9.91
CA PRO A 224 26.84 -20.71 8.63
C PRO A 224 26.13 -21.88 7.93
N GLY A 225 25.19 -21.59 7.03
CA GLY A 225 24.46 -22.60 6.26
C GLY A 225 23.06 -22.20 5.80
N ASP A 226 22.43 -21.19 6.39
CA ASP A 226 21.03 -20.80 6.12
C ASP A 226 20.88 -19.79 4.96
N GLY A 227 21.74 -19.94 3.95
CA GLY A 227 21.87 -18.99 2.83
C GLY A 227 21.08 -19.37 1.57
N GLY A 228 20.20 -20.37 1.64
CA GLY A 228 19.51 -20.88 0.46
C GLY A 228 18.59 -22.06 0.77
N ASP A 229 17.58 -21.85 1.62
CA ASP A 229 16.41 -22.72 1.59
C ASP A 229 15.55 -22.25 0.39
N ASP A 230 15.76 -22.90 -0.76
CA ASP A 230 14.94 -22.73 -1.96
C ASP A 230 13.54 -23.27 -1.61
N GLY A 231 12.68 -22.37 -1.16
CA GLY A 231 11.29 -22.61 -0.75
C GLY A 231 10.34 -22.98 -1.89
N ALA A 232 10.75 -23.86 -2.80
CA ALA A 232 9.88 -24.44 -3.82
C ALA A 232 10.44 -25.80 -4.28
N VAL A 233 9.82 -26.89 -3.84
CA VAL A 233 9.89 -28.18 -4.54
C VAL A 233 8.60 -28.32 -5.36
N VAL A 234 8.74 -28.24 -6.68
CA VAL A 234 7.72 -28.61 -7.67
C VAL A 234 7.79 -30.10 -7.98
#